data_AF-A0A971ASD7-F1
#
_entry.id   AF-A0A971ASD7-F1
#
_cell.length_a   1.000
_cell.length_b   1.000
_cell.length_c   1.000
_cell.angle_alpha   90.00
_cell.angle_beta   90.00
_cell.angle_gamma   90.00
#
_symmetry.space_group_name_H-M   'P 1'
#
loop_
_entity.id
_entity.type
_entity.pdbx_description
1 polymer ?
#
loop_
_entity_poly.entity_id
_entity_poly.type
_entity_poly.pdbx_seq_one_letter_code
_entity_poly.pdbx_strand_id
1 'polypeptide(L)'
;AEVVFVLASKSLYNLDRARVRELVLPLIGLPGLRIPHKRMYDRVFELYATLPIDYVGAYHAALIELRGETDILSYDRHFDRVTGLHRHEPAEAPTPTSHPSEEP
;
A
#
# COMPACT_ATOMS: atom_id res chain seq x y z
N ALA A 1 -1.55 -9.47 4.40
CA ALA A 1 -0.66 -8.58 5.18
C ALA A 1 0.18 -9.42 6.16
N GLU A 2 -0.45 -10.15 7.07
CA GLU A 2 0.25 -10.85 8.17
C GLU A 2 1.37 -11.81 7.74
N VAL A 3 1.12 -12.68 6.76
CA VAL A 3 2.14 -13.63 6.26
C VAL A 3 3.38 -12.88 5.75
N VAL A 4 3.18 -11.80 5.00
CA VAL A 4 4.29 -10.98 4.47
C VAL A 4 5.04 -10.29 5.61
N PHE A 5 4.31 -9.74 6.59
CA PHE A 5 4.90 -9.13 7.78
C PHE A 5 5.78 -10.10 8.56
N VAL A 6 5.26 -11.30 8.87
CA VAL A 6 5.99 -12.33 9.61
C VAL A 6 7.25 -12.76 8.87
N LEU A 7 7.16 -12.99 7.56
CA LEU A 7 8.31 -13.42 6.76
C LEU A 7 9.37 -12.33 6.60
N ALA A 8 8.95 -11.07 6.42
CA ALA A 8 9.87 -9.94 6.23
C ALA A 8 10.44 -9.36 7.53
N SER A 9 9.86 -9.70 8.69
CA SER A 9 10.27 -9.13 9.97
C SER A 9 11.71 -9.52 10.33
N LYS A 10 12.54 -8.51 10.66
CA LYS A 10 13.94 -8.69 11.07
C LYS A 10 14.09 -9.51 12.35
N SER A 11 13.09 -9.51 13.22
CA SER A 11 13.10 -10.26 14.48
C SER A 11 12.54 -11.68 14.37
N LEU A 12 11.96 -12.04 13.22
CA LEU A 12 11.40 -13.35 12.96
C LEU A 12 12.23 -14.05 11.88
N TYR A 13 11.75 -14.06 10.63
CA TYR A 13 12.39 -14.80 9.54
C TYR A 13 13.38 -13.97 8.72
N ASN A 14 13.28 -12.64 8.75
CA ASN A 14 14.17 -11.69 8.07
C ASN A 14 14.41 -12.03 6.59
N LEU A 15 13.38 -12.49 5.88
CA LEU A 15 13.47 -12.77 4.46
C LEU A 15 13.46 -11.46 3.68
N ASP A 16 14.26 -11.39 2.62
CA ASP A 16 14.19 -10.28 1.69
C ASP A 16 12.88 -10.30 0.88
N ARG A 17 12.57 -9.17 0.25
CA ARG A 17 11.29 -8.94 -0.42
C ARG A 17 11.08 -9.84 -1.64
N ALA A 18 12.15 -10.16 -2.36
CA ALA A 18 12.10 -11.05 -3.51
C ALA A 18 11.76 -12.47 -3.03
N ARG A 19 12.39 -12.92 -1.94
CA ARG A 19 12.12 -14.23 -1.35
C ARG A 19 10.71 -14.35 -0.80
N VAL A 20 10.18 -13.30 -0.17
CA VAL A 20 8.78 -13.26 0.26
C VAL A 20 7.82 -13.40 -0.93
N ARG A 21 8.06 -12.69 -2.04
CA ARG A 21 7.26 -12.84 -3.28
C ARG A 21 7.28 -14.28 -3.78
N GLU A 22 8.46 -14.89 -3.89
CA GLU A 22 8.62 -16.26 -4.38
C GLU A 22 7.83 -17.29 -3.56
N LEU A 23 7.74 -17.10 -2.25
CA LEU A 23 7.05 -18.02 -1.36
C LEU A 23 5.54 -17.78 -1.32
N VAL A 24 5.11 -16.52 -1.30
CA VAL A 24 3.70 -16.18 -1.06
C VAL A 24 2.86 -16.19 -2.34
N LEU A 25 3.42 -15.72 -3.46
CA LEU A 25 2.66 -15.58 -4.70
C LEU A 25 2.12 -16.93 -5.23
N PRO A 26 2.87 -18.05 -5.21
CA PRO A 26 2.33 -19.36 -5.59
C PRO A 26 1.20 -19.85 -4.68
N LEU A 27 1.26 -19.55 -3.38
CA LEU A 27 0.20 -19.92 -2.43
C LEU A 27 -1.10 -19.20 -2.75
N ILE A 28 -1.02 -17.90 -3.08
CA ILE A 28 -2.16 -17.12 -3.57
C ILE A 28 -2.72 -17.75 -4.86
N GLY A 29 -1.87 -18.28 -5.73
CA GLY A 29 -2.26 -18.95 -6.99
C GLY A 29 -3.04 -20.26 -6.82
N LEU A 30 -3.06 -20.89 -5.64
CA LEU A 30 -3.64 -22.24 -5.45
C LEU A 30 -5.13 -22.30 -5.81
N PRO A 31 -5.60 -23.30 -6.58
CA PRO A 31 -7.00 -23.38 -7.04
C PRO A 31 -8.05 -23.37 -5.93
N GLY A 32 -7.74 -23.98 -4.79
CA GLY A 32 -8.64 -24.08 -3.64
C GLY A 32 -8.75 -22.81 -2.79
N LEU A 33 -7.84 -21.84 -2.99
CA LEU A 33 -7.80 -20.63 -2.20
C LEU A 33 -8.63 -19.53 -2.88
N ARG A 34 -9.71 -19.08 -2.24
CA ARG A 34 -10.57 -18.01 -2.77
C ARG A 34 -10.12 -16.66 -2.22
N ILE A 35 -9.56 -15.83 -3.09
CA ILE A 35 -9.11 -14.47 -2.76
C ILE A 35 -9.67 -13.51 -3.82
N PRO A 36 -10.23 -12.35 -3.42
CA PRO A 36 -10.68 -11.32 -4.36
C PRO A 36 -9.54 -10.85 -5.26
N HIS A 37 -9.86 -10.57 -6.53
CA HIS A 37 -8.92 -9.97 -7.49
C HIS A 37 -7.55 -10.67 -7.56
N LYS A 38 -7.52 -12.01 -7.53
CA LYS A 38 -6.30 -12.83 -7.47
C LYS A 38 -5.15 -12.40 -8.38
N ARG A 39 -5.46 -11.99 -9.61
CA ARG A 39 -4.49 -11.52 -10.62
C ARG A 39 -3.78 -10.22 -10.23
N MET A 40 -4.39 -9.40 -9.37
CA MET A 40 -3.79 -8.16 -8.87
C MET A 40 -2.51 -8.44 -8.06
N TYR A 41 -2.40 -9.60 -7.41
CA TYR A 41 -1.27 -9.89 -6.53
C TYR A 41 0.07 -10.01 -7.26
N ASP A 42 0.08 -10.36 -8.55
CA ASP A 42 1.30 -10.29 -9.37
C ASP A 42 1.86 -8.86 -9.35
N ARG A 43 0.99 -7.87 -9.55
CA ARG A 43 1.33 -6.44 -9.52
C ARG A 43 1.71 -5.97 -8.12
N VAL A 44 0.97 -6.40 -7.08
CA VAL A 44 1.31 -6.10 -5.68
C VAL A 44 2.73 -6.55 -5.36
N PHE A 45 3.09 -7.79 -5.70
CA PHE A 45 4.41 -8.32 -5.39
C PHE A 45 5.51 -7.79 -6.29
N GLU A 46 5.20 -7.40 -7.53
CA GLU A 46 6.12 -6.64 -8.37
C GLU A 46 6.51 -5.33 -7.69
N LEU A 47 5.52 -4.50 -7.31
CA LEU A 47 5.75 -3.21 -6.66
C LEU A 47 6.49 -3.37 -5.31
N TYR A 48 6.05 -4.32 -4.49
CA TYR A 48 6.68 -4.61 -3.20
C TYR A 48 8.16 -5.02 -3.35
N ALA A 49 8.49 -5.87 -4.32
CA ALA A 49 9.85 -6.37 -4.52
C ALA A 49 10.79 -5.35 -5.16
N THR A 50 10.26 -4.43 -5.99
CA THR A 50 11.08 -3.54 -6.83
C THR A 50 11.17 -2.10 -6.30
N LEU A 51 10.16 -1.63 -5.56
CA LEU A 51 10.11 -0.27 -5.05
C LEU A 51 10.29 -0.25 -3.53
N PRO A 52 10.91 0.81 -2.96
CA PRO A 52 11.05 0.96 -1.52
C PRO A 52 9.74 1.47 -0.89
N ILE A 53 8.65 0.74 -1.13
CA ILE A 53 7.35 0.87 -0.47
C ILE A 53 7.10 -0.39 0.37
N ASP A 54 6.23 -0.34 1.36
CA ASP A 54 5.86 -1.52 2.14
C ASP A 54 4.80 -2.35 1.40
N TYR A 55 4.45 -3.51 1.95
CA TYR A 55 3.47 -4.40 1.32
C TYR A 55 2.07 -3.76 1.23
N VAL A 56 1.67 -2.99 2.24
CA VAL A 56 0.35 -2.37 2.29
C VAL A 56 0.26 -1.25 1.24
N GLY A 57 1.30 -0.42 1.11
CA GLY A 57 1.42 0.57 0.05
C GLY A 57 1.40 -0.06 -1.35
N ALA A 58 2.15 -1.14 -1.56
CA ALA A 58 2.10 -1.88 -2.82
C ALA A 58 0.71 -2.43 -3.15
N TYR A 59 -0.03 -2.91 -2.14
CA TYR A 59 -1.40 -3.36 -2.29
C TYR A 59 -2.34 -2.22 -2.72
N HIS A 60 -2.27 -1.06 -2.05
CA HIS A 60 -3.11 0.09 -2.39
C HIS A 60 -2.81 0.66 -3.77
N ALA A 61 -1.53 0.76 -4.14
CA ALA A 61 -1.13 1.18 -5.48
C ALA A 61 -1.71 0.26 -6.56
N ALA A 62 -1.55 -1.06 -6.44
CA ALA A 62 -2.11 -2.02 -7.40
C ALA A 62 -3.65 -2.01 -7.43
N LEU A 63 -4.30 -1.73 -6.29
CA LEU A 63 -5.76 -1.65 -6.20
C LEU A 63 -6.30 -0.41 -6.93
N ILE A 64 -5.61 0.73 -6.83
CA ILE A 64 -5.94 1.96 -7.55
C ILE A 64 -5.78 1.73 -9.05
N GLU A 65 -4.66 1.14 -9.47
CA GLU A 65 -4.44 0.75 -10.88
C GLU A 65 -5.55 -0.19 -11.38
N LEU A 66 -5.93 -1.20 -10.59
CA LEU A 66 -7.01 -2.15 -10.95
C LEU A 66 -8.36 -1.45 -11.14
N ARG A 67 -8.62 -0.36 -10.42
CA ARG A 67 -9.85 0.44 -10.55
C ARG A 67 -9.82 1.39 -11.74
N GLY A 68 -8.68 1.52 -12.43
CA GLY A 68 -8.48 2.51 -13.48
C GLY A 68 -8.37 3.94 -12.94
N GLU A 69 -8.04 4.07 -11.66
CA GLU A 69 -7.82 5.35 -10.98
C GLU A 69 -6.31 5.65 -10.96
N THR A 70 -5.98 6.92 -10.75
CA THR A 70 -4.59 7.39 -10.70
C THR A 70 -4.26 8.16 -9.43
N ASP A 71 -5.23 8.46 -8.59
CA ASP A 71 -5.08 9.40 -7.48
C ASP A 71 -5.19 8.70 -6.13
N ILE A 72 -4.27 9.03 -5.22
CA ILE A 72 -4.28 8.52 -3.86
C ILE A 72 -4.18 9.66 -2.86
N LEU A 73 -5.11 9.71 -1.90
CA LEU A 73 -4.99 10.61 -0.75
C LEU A 73 -4.13 9.93 0.33
N SER A 74 -2.94 10.45 0.59
CA SER A 74 -2.01 9.85 1.55
C SER A 74 -0.94 10.84 2.03
N TYR A 75 -0.61 10.78 3.32
CA TYR A 75 0.57 11.44 3.89
C TYR A 75 1.87 10.68 3.57
N ASP A 76 1.78 9.44 3.10
CA ASP A 76 2.94 8.61 2.82
C ASP A 76 3.57 8.97 1.46
N ARG A 77 4.70 9.68 1.51
CA ARG A 77 5.52 10.02 0.35
C ARG A 77 6.12 8.80 -0.36
N HIS A 78 6.02 7.60 0.20
CA HIS A 78 6.45 6.39 -0.49
C HIS A 78 5.68 6.13 -1.79
N PHE A 79 4.44 6.60 -1.89
CA PHE A 79 3.63 6.51 -3.11
C PHE A 79 4.17 7.34 -4.28
N ASP A 80 4.98 8.38 -4.05
CA ASP A 80 5.58 9.21 -5.10
C ASP A 80 6.52 8.41 -6.03
N ARG A 81 6.88 7.17 -5.64
CA ARG A 81 7.75 6.26 -6.39
C ARG A 81 6.99 5.33 -7.35
N VAL A 82 5.66 5.28 -7.25
CA VAL A 82 4.84 4.43 -8.11
C VAL A 82 4.52 5.18 -9.39
N THR A 83 5.05 4.71 -10.52
CA THR A 83 4.78 5.33 -11.82
C THR A 83 3.29 5.27 -12.16
N GLY A 84 2.72 6.41 -12.56
CA GLY A 84 1.30 6.51 -12.92
C GLY A 84 0.36 6.77 -11.74
N LEU A 85 0.88 6.85 -10.51
CA LEU A 85 0.12 7.20 -9.31
C LEU A 85 0.43 8.65 -8.89
N HIS A 86 -0.63 9.41 -8.58
CA HIS A 86 -0.59 10.79 -8.15
C HIS A 86 -1.01 10.87 -6.68
N ARG A 87 -0.03 11.16 -5.81
CA ARG A 87 -0.29 11.33 -4.38
C ARG A 87 -0.76 12.75 -4.08
N HIS A 88 -1.92 12.86 -3.46
CA HIS A 88 -2.42 14.08 -2.84
C HIS A 88 -2.21 13.98 -1.34
N GLU A 89 -1.52 14.96 -0.78
CA GLU A 89 -1.46 15.10 0.67
C GLU A 89 -2.72 15.83 1.15
N PRO A 90 -3.41 15.35 2.20
CA PRO A 90 -4.52 16.11 2.77
C PRO A 90 -4.01 17.46 3.28
N ALA A 91 -4.65 18.56 2.83
CA ALA A 91 -4.41 19.88 3.40
C ALA A 91 -4.82 19.89 4.89
N GLU A 92 -4.10 20.67 5.70
CA GLU A 92 -4.47 20.93 7.08
C GLU A 92 -5.91 21.49 7.10
N ALA A 93 -6.79 20.89 7.91
CA ALA A 93 -8.17 21.40 8.04
C ALA A 93 -8.09 22.88 8.45
N PRO A 94 -8.93 23.76 7.88
CA PRO A 94 -8.92 25.16 8.28
C PRO A 94 -9.15 25.25 9.79
N THR A 95 -8.21 25.88 10.50
CA THR A 95 -8.31 26.14 11.93
C THR A 95 -9.68 26.73 12.22
N PRO A 96 -10.48 26.19 13.15
CA PRO A 96 -11.75 26.78 13.49
C PRO A 96 -11.49 28.23 13.89
N THR A 97 -12.02 29.16 13.09
CA THR A 97 -11.87 30.60 13.33
C THR A 97 -12.38 30.86 14.74
N SER A 98 -11.50 31.36 15.60
CA SER A 98 -11.86 31.83 16.93
C SER A 98 -13.02 32.80 16.78
N HIS A 99 -14.20 32.42 17.27
CA HIS A 99 -15.30 33.37 17.43
C HIS A 99 -14.76 34.54 18.27
N PRO A 100 -14.86 35.79 17.81
CA PRO A 100 -14.54 36.92 18.67
C PRO A 100 -15.52 36.86 19.85
N SER A 101 -14.97 36.90 21.06
CA SER A 101 -15.73 37.07 22.29
C SER A 101 -16.69 38.24 22.13
N GLU A 102 -18.00 37.97 22.23
CA GLU A 102 -18.96 38.99 22.62
C GLU A 102 -18.66 39.34 24.08
N GLU A 103 -17.98 40.47 24.31
CA GLU A 103 -17.99 41.15 25.60
C GLU A 103 -19.12 42.19 25.61
N PRO A 104 -19.99 42.21 26.65
CA PRO A 104 -20.99 43.26 26.85
C PRO A 104 -20.41 44.56 27.44
#